data_AF-A0A1Z2L1T3-F1
#
_entry.id   AF-A0A1Z2L1T3-F1
#
_cell.length_a   1.000
_cell.length_b   1.000
_cell.length_c   1.000
_cell.angle_alpha   90.00
_cell.angle_beta   90.00
_cell.angle_gamma   90.00
#
_symmetry.space_group_name_H-M   'P 1'
#
loop_
_entity.id
_entity.type
_entity.pdbx_description
1 polymer ?
#
loop_
_entity_poly.entity_id
_entity_poly.type
_entity_poly.pdbx_seq_one_letter_code
_entity_poly.pdbx_strand_id
1 'polypeptide(L)'
;MRTHPTPDCSLVFPPHPAWVRAAREIVRTLLLASRRTDLTDTAVALTSEAVTNAVNACGAKDCDIPVALFAEWTETGQLRVLVHDGAAGLPVRREKVSPEDESGRGLMLIASDADAWGVCAHGPGPGKATWFELGRASKSPVGCTDCDTLRDARRTAVADGDPEKITDATIAVRQHFRSAHILPAAAK
;
A
#
# COMPACT_ATOMS: atom_id res chain seq x y z
N MET A 1 22.71 17.22 16.16
CA MET A 1 22.28 16.15 15.23
C MET A 1 21.31 16.79 14.24
N ARG A 2 21.74 17.06 13.00
CA ARG A 2 20.90 17.76 12.01
C ARG A 2 19.94 16.72 11.42
N THR A 3 18.67 16.74 11.86
CA THR A 3 17.59 16.04 11.15
C THR A 3 17.42 16.75 9.81
N HIS A 4 17.94 16.16 8.75
CA HIS A 4 17.58 16.60 7.40
C HIS A 4 16.06 16.40 7.28
N PRO A 5 15.30 17.41 6.82
CA PRO A 5 13.90 17.19 6.51
C PRO A 5 13.86 16.09 5.44
N THR A 6 13.30 14.95 5.80
CA THR A 6 12.99 13.91 4.83
C THR A 6 11.99 14.50 3.86
N PRO A 7 12.22 14.40 2.54
CA PRO A 7 11.30 14.98 1.58
C PRO A 7 9.90 14.39 1.78
N ASP A 8 8.89 15.23 1.64
CA ASP A 8 7.49 14.86 1.48
C ASP A 8 7.09 15.11 0.02
N CYS A 9 5.98 14.54 -0.42
CA CYS A 9 5.39 14.89 -1.70
C CYS A 9 3.88 14.92 -1.63
N SER A 10 3.29 15.81 -2.43
CA SER A 10 1.85 15.87 -2.62
C SER A 10 1.53 16.00 -4.11
N LEU A 11 0.41 15.40 -4.51
CA LEU A 11 -0.10 15.46 -5.87
C LEU A 11 -1.61 15.54 -5.82
N VAL A 12 -2.19 16.56 -6.48
CA VAL A 12 -3.63 16.72 -6.62
C VAL A 12 -3.99 16.60 -8.09
N PHE A 13 -4.98 15.78 -8.41
CA PHE A 13 -5.32 15.43 -9.78
C PHE A 13 -6.81 15.09 -9.96
N PRO A 14 -7.38 15.27 -11.16
CA PRO A 14 -8.72 14.80 -11.48
C PRO A 14 -8.88 13.29 -11.22
N PRO A 15 -10.06 12.82 -10.79
CA PRO A 15 -10.33 11.39 -10.55
C PRO A 15 -10.39 10.60 -11.87
N HIS A 16 -9.23 10.43 -12.51
CA HIS A 16 -9.09 9.81 -13.81
C HIS A 16 -7.93 8.79 -13.83
N PRO A 17 -8.10 7.59 -14.42
CA PRO A 17 -7.11 6.51 -14.37
C PRO A 17 -5.72 6.87 -14.92
N ALA A 18 -5.63 7.85 -15.82
CA ALA A 18 -4.35 8.33 -16.37
C ALA A 18 -3.36 8.82 -15.29
N TRP A 19 -3.86 9.25 -14.13
CA TRP A 19 -3.03 9.78 -13.04
C TRP A 19 -2.44 8.70 -12.12
N VAL A 20 -2.90 7.45 -12.20
CA VAL A 20 -2.37 6.36 -11.38
C VAL A 20 -0.86 6.16 -11.63
N ARG A 21 -0.42 6.30 -12.90
CA ARG A 21 1.01 6.24 -13.23
C ARG A 21 1.79 7.39 -12.58
N ALA A 22 1.30 8.62 -12.67
CA ALA A 22 1.98 9.77 -12.08
C ALA A 22 2.10 9.65 -10.55
N ALA A 23 1.05 9.16 -9.89
CA ALA A 23 1.06 8.86 -8.45
C ALA A 23 2.11 7.80 -8.07
N ARG A 24 2.29 6.75 -8.88
CA ARG A 24 3.35 5.76 -8.66
C ARG A 24 4.75 6.37 -8.78
N GLU A 25 4.97 7.18 -9.82
CA GLU A 25 6.30 7.77 -10.09
C GLU A 25 6.71 8.79 -9.03
N ILE A 26 5.77 9.59 -8.48
CA ILE A 26 6.11 10.54 -7.42
C ILE A 26 6.51 9.83 -6.12
N VAL A 27 5.83 8.74 -5.75
CA VAL A 27 6.19 7.92 -4.58
C VAL A 27 7.52 7.18 -4.80
N ARG A 28 7.76 6.65 -6.01
CA ARG A 28 9.05 6.06 -6.38
C ARG A 28 10.19 7.08 -6.24
N THR A 29 9.99 8.29 -6.76
CA THR A 29 10.98 9.39 -6.68
C THR A 29 11.27 9.76 -5.24
N LEU A 30 10.25 9.84 -4.39
CA LEU A 30 10.39 10.10 -2.96
C LEU A 30 11.27 9.06 -2.25
N LEU A 31 11.03 7.77 -2.52
CA LEU A 31 11.79 6.67 -1.95
C LEU A 31 13.24 6.64 -2.42
N LEU A 32 13.48 6.95 -3.70
CA LEU A 32 14.83 7.11 -4.25
C LEU A 32 15.58 8.26 -3.57
N ALA A 33 14.96 9.43 -3.44
CA ALA A 33 15.54 10.59 -2.78
C ALA A 33 15.86 10.31 -1.29
N SER A 34 15.05 9.48 -0.65
CA SER A 34 15.19 9.09 0.76
C SER A 34 16.09 7.86 0.98
N ARG A 35 16.66 7.28 -0.10
CA ARG A 35 17.47 6.05 -0.07
C ARG A 35 16.76 4.84 0.57
N ARG A 36 15.44 4.79 0.48
CA ARG A 36 14.59 3.71 1.00
C ARG A 36 14.06 2.82 -0.12
N THR A 37 14.98 2.42 -0.99
CA THR A 37 14.63 1.61 -2.17
C THR A 37 14.06 0.25 -1.82
N ASP A 38 14.33 -0.24 -0.59
CA ASP A 38 13.75 -1.44 0.01
C ASP A 38 12.22 -1.44 0.06
N LEU A 39 11.59 -0.27 0.10
CA LEU A 39 10.14 -0.13 0.15
C LEU A 39 9.48 0.09 -1.22
N THR A 40 10.27 0.31 -2.28
CA THR A 40 9.78 0.84 -3.57
C THR A 40 8.66 0.02 -4.16
N ASP A 41 8.86 -1.28 -4.34
CA ASP A 41 7.91 -2.11 -5.06
C ASP A 41 6.57 -2.20 -4.31
N THR A 42 6.63 -2.39 -2.99
CA THR A 42 5.45 -2.42 -2.12
C THR A 42 4.73 -1.08 -2.11
N ALA A 43 5.45 0.03 -1.88
CA ALA A 43 4.85 1.36 -1.82
C ALA A 43 4.19 1.76 -3.14
N VAL A 44 4.84 1.46 -4.26
CA VAL A 44 4.32 1.74 -5.60
C VAL A 44 3.06 0.91 -5.89
N ALA A 45 3.06 -0.38 -5.54
CA ALA A 45 1.89 -1.24 -5.69
C ALA A 45 0.71 -0.72 -4.86
N LEU A 46 0.92 -0.48 -3.56
CA LEU A 46 -0.14 0.00 -2.66
C LEU A 46 -0.65 1.39 -3.02
N THR A 47 0.22 2.28 -3.51
CA THR A 47 -0.19 3.58 -4.06
C THR A 47 -1.09 3.39 -5.27
N SER A 48 -0.77 2.45 -6.17
CA SER A 48 -1.61 2.14 -7.33
C SER A 48 -3.01 1.72 -6.90
N GLU A 49 -3.11 0.81 -5.94
CA GLU A 49 -4.38 0.32 -5.41
C GLU A 49 -5.19 1.42 -4.72
N ALA A 50 -4.56 2.22 -3.86
CA ALA A 50 -5.22 3.30 -3.14
C ALA A 50 -5.77 4.37 -4.10
N VAL A 51 -4.98 4.78 -5.10
CA VAL A 51 -5.42 5.75 -6.11
C VAL A 51 -6.49 5.19 -7.03
N THR A 52 -6.38 3.91 -7.42
CA THR A 52 -7.40 3.25 -8.25
C THR A 52 -8.72 3.15 -7.51
N ASN A 53 -8.70 2.80 -6.22
CA ASN A 53 -9.89 2.80 -5.37
C ASN A 53 -10.53 4.20 -5.27
N ALA A 54 -9.73 5.25 -5.10
CA ALA A 54 -10.20 6.64 -5.07
C ALA A 54 -10.87 7.04 -6.39
N VAL A 55 -10.19 6.82 -7.52
CA VAL A 55 -10.70 7.13 -8.87
C VAL A 55 -12.01 6.39 -9.15
N ASN A 56 -12.07 5.08 -8.86
CA ASN A 56 -13.27 4.28 -9.07
C ASN A 56 -14.43 4.72 -8.17
N ALA A 57 -14.14 5.11 -6.92
CA ALA A 57 -15.15 5.60 -6.00
C ALA A 57 -15.74 6.93 -6.47
N CYS A 58 -14.92 7.84 -7.01
CA CYS A 58 -15.39 9.09 -7.60
C CYS A 58 -16.21 8.83 -8.86
N GLY A 59 -15.74 7.98 -9.78
CA GLY A 59 -16.44 7.63 -11.01
C GLY A 59 -17.81 6.97 -10.77
N ALA A 60 -17.93 6.12 -9.75
CA ALA A 60 -19.20 5.48 -9.40
C ALA A 60 -20.24 6.44 -8.77
N LYS A 61 -19.84 7.67 -8.42
CA LYS A 61 -20.69 8.65 -7.73
C LYS A 61 -20.73 10.01 -8.42
N ASP A 62 -20.26 10.09 -9.67
CA ASP A 62 -20.14 11.34 -10.43
C ASP A 62 -19.51 12.46 -9.60
N CYS A 63 -18.41 12.14 -8.91
CA CYS A 63 -17.72 13.08 -8.04
C CYS A 63 -16.62 13.82 -8.81
N ASP A 64 -16.77 15.14 -8.92
CA ASP A 64 -15.80 16.04 -9.58
C ASP A 64 -14.70 16.55 -8.65
N ILE A 65 -14.68 16.10 -7.39
CA ILE A 65 -13.68 16.54 -6.42
C ILE A 65 -12.32 15.87 -6.77
N PRO A 66 -11.24 16.65 -6.87
CA PRO A 66 -9.91 16.11 -7.14
C PRO A 66 -9.47 15.08 -6.10
N VAL A 67 -8.75 14.06 -6.56
CA VAL A 67 -8.02 13.13 -5.71
C VAL A 67 -6.73 13.80 -5.25
N ALA A 68 -6.44 13.71 -3.95
CA ALA A 68 -5.21 14.24 -3.37
C ALA A 68 -4.38 13.10 -2.77
N LEU A 69 -3.14 12.96 -3.23
CA LEU A 69 -2.15 12.06 -2.68
C LEU A 69 -1.16 12.88 -1.84
N PHE A 70 -0.85 12.38 -0.65
CA PHE A 70 0.20 12.88 0.22
C PHE A 70 1.09 11.71 0.63
N ALA A 71 2.40 11.83 0.49
CA ALA A 71 3.35 10.86 0.99
C ALA A 71 4.40 11.57 1.84
N GLU A 72 4.53 11.12 3.09
CA GLU A 72 5.38 11.74 4.10
C GLU A 72 6.12 10.67 4.90
N TRP A 73 7.22 11.06 5.53
CA TRP A 73 7.87 10.22 6.53
C TRP A 73 7.36 10.60 7.92
N THR A 74 6.89 9.61 8.68
CA THR A 74 6.51 9.80 10.08
C THR A 74 7.74 10.12 10.93
N GLU A 75 7.53 10.69 12.11
CA GLU A 75 8.61 10.94 13.09
C GLU A 75 9.40 9.67 13.46
N THR A 76 8.75 8.51 13.35
CA THR A 76 9.32 7.19 13.63
C THR A 76 9.95 6.53 12.39
N GLY A 77 10.02 7.23 11.26
CA GLY A 77 10.72 6.80 10.03
C GLY A 77 9.94 5.83 9.14
N GLN A 78 8.62 5.73 9.30
CA GLN A 78 7.76 5.03 8.35
C GLN A 78 7.39 5.95 7.18
N LEU A 79 7.29 5.40 5.98
CA LEU A 79 6.60 6.08 4.89
C LEU A 79 5.10 5.95 5.13
N ARG A 80 4.38 7.06 5.26
CA ARG A 80 2.92 7.12 5.23
C ARG A 80 2.46 7.68 3.89
N VAL A 81 1.55 6.97 3.23
CA VAL A 81 0.88 7.46 2.02
C VAL A 81 -0.61 7.59 2.32
N LEU A 82 -1.18 8.74 1.99
CA LEU A 82 -2.58 9.08 2.16
C LEU A 82 -3.16 9.47 0.80
N VAL A 83 -4.31 8.90 0.45
CA VAL A 83 -5.07 9.21 -0.76
C VAL A 83 -6.48 9.62 -0.35
N HIS A 84 -6.79 10.89 -0.57
CA HIS A 84 -8.10 11.48 -0.33
C HIS A 84 -8.90 11.56 -1.62
N ASP A 85 -10.17 11.18 -1.56
CA ASP A 85 -11.16 11.34 -2.64
C ASP A 85 -12.43 11.97 -2.09
N GLY A 86 -13.21 12.64 -2.94
CA GLY A 86 -14.44 13.31 -2.52
C GLY A 86 -15.69 12.44 -2.51
N ALA A 87 -15.57 11.14 -2.84
CA ALA A 87 -16.72 10.26 -2.91
C ALA A 87 -17.20 9.89 -1.50
N ALA A 88 -18.49 10.13 -1.22
CA ALA A 88 -19.10 9.81 0.06
C ALA A 88 -19.04 8.30 0.39
N GLY A 89 -19.11 7.94 1.68
CA GLY A 89 -19.17 6.55 2.16
C GLY A 89 -17.79 5.88 2.24
N LEU A 90 -17.67 4.79 2.99
CA LEU A 90 -16.39 4.10 3.19
C LEU A 90 -16.06 3.13 2.03
N PRO A 91 -14.78 2.84 1.78
CA PRO A 91 -14.38 1.77 0.89
C PRO A 91 -14.96 0.45 1.44
N VAL A 92 -15.83 -0.19 0.68
CA VAL A 92 -16.45 -1.45 1.11
C VAL A 92 -15.46 -2.58 0.83
N ARG A 93 -14.97 -3.22 1.90
CA ARG A 93 -14.29 -4.51 1.80
C ARG A 93 -15.32 -5.55 1.35
N ARG A 94 -15.34 -5.90 0.06
CA ARG A 94 -16.20 -6.98 -0.43
C ARG A 94 -15.49 -8.32 -0.19
N GLU A 95 -16.01 -9.13 0.73
CA GLU A 95 -15.43 -10.43 1.09
C GLU A 95 -15.74 -11.54 0.07
N LYS A 96 -16.71 -11.31 -0.82
CA LYS A 96 -17.03 -12.18 -1.95
C LYS A 96 -16.79 -11.42 -3.24
N VAL A 97 -15.62 -11.65 -3.83
CA VAL A 97 -15.25 -11.15 -5.16
C VAL A 97 -15.27 -12.37 -6.07
N SER A 98 -16.10 -12.36 -7.11
CA SER A 98 -15.98 -13.38 -8.17
C SER A 98 -14.60 -13.23 -8.81
N PRO A 99 -13.94 -14.28 -9.32
CA PRO A 99 -12.58 -14.17 -9.91
C PRO A 99 -12.44 -13.07 -10.98
N GLU A 100 -13.58 -12.76 -11.61
CA GLU A 100 -13.79 -11.82 -12.70
C GLU A 100 -14.02 -10.36 -12.22
N ASP A 101 -14.33 -10.14 -10.95
CA ASP A 101 -14.55 -8.82 -10.38
C ASP A 101 -13.22 -8.21 -9.87
N GLU A 102 -12.78 -7.12 -10.50
CA GLU A 102 -11.59 -6.37 -10.03
C GLU A 102 -11.93 -5.43 -8.84
N SER A 103 -13.22 -5.13 -8.64
CA SER A 103 -13.73 -4.17 -7.66
C SER A 103 -13.80 -4.73 -6.22
N GLY A 104 -12.63 -4.99 -5.62
CA GLY A 104 -12.54 -5.41 -4.21
C GLY A 104 -11.16 -5.87 -3.74
N ARG A 105 -10.23 -6.15 -4.67
CA ARG A 105 -8.87 -6.63 -4.36
C ARG A 105 -7.95 -5.55 -3.78
N GLY A 106 -8.14 -4.29 -4.16
CA GLY A 106 -7.19 -3.23 -3.78
C GLY A 106 -7.08 -2.97 -2.28
N LEU A 107 -8.18 -3.00 -1.54
CA LEU A 107 -8.13 -2.90 -0.06
C LEU A 107 -7.52 -4.15 0.58
N MET A 108 -7.68 -5.33 -0.04
CA MET A 108 -7.04 -6.55 0.47
C MET A 108 -5.52 -6.49 0.31
N LEU A 109 -5.04 -5.95 -0.80
CA LEU A 109 -3.60 -5.75 -1.04
C LEU A 109 -3.01 -4.73 -0.05
N ILE A 110 -3.68 -3.60 0.17
CA ILE A 110 -3.29 -2.62 1.20
C ILE A 110 -3.28 -3.28 2.58
N ALA A 111 -4.33 -4.03 2.92
CA ALA A 111 -4.43 -4.70 4.21
C ALA A 111 -3.41 -5.83 4.42
N SER A 112 -2.89 -6.43 3.35
CA SER A 112 -1.92 -7.51 3.45
C SER A 112 -0.47 -7.03 3.52
N ASP A 113 -0.14 -5.91 2.88
CA ASP A 113 1.25 -5.49 2.64
C ASP A 113 1.67 -4.27 3.42
N ALA A 114 0.71 -3.49 3.92
CA ALA A 114 1.01 -2.35 4.76
C ALA A 114 1.33 -2.81 6.20
N ASP A 115 2.29 -2.12 6.84
CA ASP A 115 2.58 -2.30 8.26
C ASP A 115 1.44 -1.77 9.15
N ALA A 116 0.76 -0.74 8.67
CA ALA A 116 -0.48 -0.20 9.20
C ALA A 116 -1.29 0.44 8.08
N TRP A 117 -2.60 0.45 8.18
CA TRP A 117 -3.46 1.11 7.21
C TRP A 117 -4.79 1.48 7.85
N GLY A 118 -5.54 2.35 7.18
CA GLY A 118 -6.88 2.68 7.61
C GLY A 118 -7.62 3.55 6.60
N VAL A 119 -8.84 3.90 7.00
CA VAL A 119 -9.70 4.82 6.26
C VAL A 119 -10.24 5.84 7.23
N CYS A 120 -10.12 7.12 6.88
CA CYS A 120 -10.66 8.23 7.66
C CYS A 120 -11.70 8.98 6.83
N ALA A 121 -12.93 9.08 7.34
CA ALA A 121 -14.00 9.92 6.75
C ALA A 121 -14.08 11.31 7.39
N HIS A 122 -13.24 11.62 8.38
CA HIS A 122 -13.29 12.85 9.19
C HIS A 122 -12.30 13.93 8.70
N GLY A 123 -12.09 14.04 7.39
CA GLY A 123 -11.23 15.08 6.81
C GLY A 123 -11.89 16.47 6.80
N PRO A 124 -11.14 17.54 6.50
CA PRO A 124 -11.66 18.92 6.42
C PRO A 124 -12.63 19.18 5.26
N GLY A 125 -12.99 18.15 4.49
CA GLY A 125 -13.90 18.23 3.35
C GLY A 125 -14.72 16.94 3.18
N PRO A 126 -15.68 16.93 2.25
CA PRO A 126 -16.48 15.75 1.94
C PRO A 126 -15.59 14.65 1.36
N GLY A 127 -15.91 13.39 1.68
CA GLY A 127 -15.25 12.22 1.14
C GLY A 127 -14.51 11.40 2.19
N LYS A 128 -13.40 10.79 1.80
CA LYS A 128 -12.59 9.92 2.66
C LYS A 128 -11.14 9.91 2.25
N ALA A 129 -10.29 9.52 3.19
CA ALA A 129 -8.88 9.25 2.96
C ALA A 129 -8.57 7.79 3.25
N THR A 130 -8.00 7.08 2.29
CA THR A 130 -7.35 5.78 2.51
C THR A 130 -5.87 6.04 2.76
N TRP A 131 -5.30 5.44 3.80
CA TRP A 131 -3.89 5.60 4.11
C TRP A 131 -3.23 4.27 4.45
N PHE A 132 -1.92 4.20 4.22
CA PHE A 132 -1.09 3.07 4.61
C PHE A 132 0.31 3.52 5.05
N GLU A 133 0.97 2.69 5.84
CA GLU A 133 2.33 2.89 6.33
C GLU A 133 3.23 1.72 5.96
N LEU A 134 4.49 2.03 5.66
CA LEU A 134 5.53 1.07 5.35
C LEU A 134 6.85 1.44 6.03
N GLY A 135 7.65 0.42 6.31
CA GLY A 135 8.95 0.61 6.89
C GLY A 135 8.90 0.83 8.40
N ARG A 136 7.86 0.32 9.10
CA ARG A 136 8.07 0.01 10.51
C ARG A 136 9.31 -0.87 10.53
N ALA A 137 10.27 -0.54 11.40
CA ALA A 137 11.25 -1.52 11.80
C ALA A 137 10.48 -2.64 12.51
N SER A 138 9.82 -3.51 11.74
CA SER A 138 9.69 -4.88 12.15
C SER A 138 11.13 -5.25 12.44
N LYS A 139 11.39 -5.62 13.69
CA LYS A 139 12.41 -6.62 13.90
C LYS A 139 11.93 -7.82 13.06
N SER A 140 12.20 -7.82 11.75
CA SER A 140 12.54 -9.09 11.12
C SER A 140 13.65 -9.59 12.01
N PRO A 141 13.48 -10.71 12.73
CA PRO A 141 14.60 -11.29 13.42
C PRO A 141 15.59 -11.58 12.31
N VAL A 142 16.71 -10.86 12.29
CA VAL A 142 17.83 -11.19 11.42
C VAL A 142 18.14 -12.66 11.70
N GLY A 143 18.00 -13.54 10.70
CA GLY A 143 18.18 -14.99 10.86
C GLY A 143 16.93 -15.88 10.83
N CYS A 144 15.76 -15.41 10.38
CA CYS A 144 14.65 -16.31 10.06
C CYS A 144 14.83 -16.93 8.66
N THR A 145 15.36 -18.15 8.62
CA THR A 145 15.62 -18.90 7.38
C THR A 145 14.37 -19.11 6.51
N ASP A 146 13.20 -19.24 7.13
CA ASP A 146 11.93 -19.41 6.41
C ASP A 146 11.48 -18.13 5.69
N CYS A 147 11.65 -16.96 6.31
CA CYS A 147 11.40 -15.68 5.65
C CYS A 147 12.28 -15.48 4.41
N ASP A 148 13.57 -15.83 4.51
CA ASP A 148 14.52 -15.69 3.41
C ASP A 148 14.16 -16.65 2.26
N THR A 149 13.85 -17.90 2.59
CA THR A 149 13.45 -18.92 1.61
C THR A 149 12.17 -18.52 0.87
N LEU A 150 11.17 -17.99 1.57
CA LEU A 150 9.90 -17.57 0.96
C LEU A 150 10.08 -16.32 0.07
N ARG A 151 10.94 -15.38 0.49
CA ARG A 151 11.26 -14.20 -0.33
C ARG A 151 12.04 -14.56 -1.59
N ASP A 152 12.93 -15.54 -1.51
CA ASP A 152 13.66 -16.05 -2.67
C ASP A 152 12.72 -16.79 -3.62
N ALA A 153 11.82 -17.64 -3.11
CA ALA A 153 10.79 -18.29 -3.91
C ALA A 153 9.89 -17.26 -4.64
N ARG A 154 9.52 -16.16 -3.97
CA ARG A 154 8.77 -15.07 -4.61
C ARG A 154 9.58 -14.39 -5.70
N ARG A 155 10.87 -14.13 -5.49
CA ARG A 155 11.76 -13.55 -6.51
C ARG A 155 11.87 -14.44 -7.73
N THR A 156 12.02 -15.75 -7.53
CA THR A 156 12.05 -16.73 -8.63
C THR A 156 10.72 -16.76 -9.38
N ALA A 157 9.59 -16.81 -8.68
CA ALA A 157 8.27 -16.79 -9.33
C ALA A 157 8.05 -15.52 -10.19
N VAL A 158 8.53 -14.36 -9.70
CA VAL A 158 8.47 -13.10 -10.47
C VAL A 158 9.38 -13.16 -11.69
N ALA A 159 10.58 -13.73 -11.58
CA ALA A 159 11.49 -13.90 -12.70
C ALA A 159 10.95 -14.87 -13.77
N ASP A 160 10.23 -15.91 -13.33
CA ASP A 160 9.62 -16.92 -14.21
C ASP A 160 8.35 -16.40 -14.90
N GLY A 161 7.77 -15.29 -14.42
CA GLY A 161 6.61 -14.64 -15.05
C GLY A 161 5.29 -15.39 -14.90
N ASP A 162 5.22 -16.38 -14.02
CA ASP A 162 4.02 -17.20 -13.78
C ASP A 162 3.11 -16.52 -12.73
N PRO A 163 1.95 -15.97 -13.14
CA PRO A 163 1.11 -15.17 -12.26
C PRO A 163 0.51 -15.96 -11.09
N GLU A 164 0.31 -17.28 -11.24
CA GLU A 164 -0.22 -18.14 -10.19
C GLU A 164 0.85 -18.37 -9.12
N LYS A 165 2.07 -18.70 -9.54
CA LYS A 165 3.22 -18.85 -8.62
C LYS A 165 3.60 -17.55 -7.92
N ILE A 166 3.50 -16.42 -8.61
CA ILE A 166 3.75 -15.11 -8.00
C ILE A 166 2.73 -14.87 -6.88
N THR A 167 1.45 -15.17 -7.14
CA THR A 167 0.38 -15.02 -6.16
C THR A 167 0.60 -15.94 -4.96
N ASP A 168 0.87 -17.22 -5.18
CA ASP A 168 1.10 -18.21 -4.13
C ASP A 168 2.33 -17.88 -3.28
N ALA A 169 3.45 -17.57 -3.90
CA ALA A 169 4.67 -17.20 -3.18
C ALA A 169 4.47 -15.91 -2.38
N THR A 170 3.71 -14.96 -2.94
CA THR A 170 3.34 -13.73 -2.23
C THR A 170 2.45 -14.02 -1.02
N ILE A 171 1.44 -14.90 -1.15
CA ILE A 171 0.59 -15.35 -0.04
C ILE A 171 1.43 -16.04 1.03
N ALA A 172 2.36 -16.92 0.65
CA ALA A 172 3.19 -17.68 1.57
C ALA A 172 4.13 -16.77 2.41
N VAL A 173 4.82 -15.82 1.76
CA VAL A 173 5.63 -14.80 2.45
C VAL A 173 4.78 -14.04 3.49
N ARG A 174 3.57 -13.62 3.09
CA ARG A 174 2.65 -12.85 3.94
C ARG A 174 2.13 -13.66 5.12
N GLN A 175 1.71 -14.91 4.88
CA GLN A 175 1.20 -15.80 5.92
C GLN A 175 2.28 -16.07 6.98
N HIS A 176 3.49 -16.43 6.54
CA HIS A 176 4.60 -16.71 7.44
C HIS A 176 4.99 -15.47 8.25
N PHE A 177 5.17 -14.32 7.61
CA PHE A 177 5.52 -13.08 8.32
C PHE A 177 4.47 -12.72 9.37
N ARG A 178 3.19 -12.85 9.03
CA ARG A 178 2.08 -12.58 9.97
C ARG A 178 2.06 -13.55 11.15
N SER A 179 2.23 -14.85 10.90
CA SER A 179 2.17 -15.87 11.95
C SER A 179 3.41 -15.91 12.83
N ALA A 180 4.60 -15.69 12.26
CA ALA A 180 5.87 -15.88 12.95
C ALA A 180 6.39 -14.59 13.61
N HIS A 181 5.96 -13.41 13.13
CA HIS A 181 6.56 -12.14 13.54
C HIS A 181 5.54 -11.07 13.99
N ILE A 182 4.27 -11.17 13.62
CA ILE A 182 3.24 -10.19 14.01
C ILE A 182 2.36 -10.72 15.14
N LEU A 183 1.88 -11.96 15.04
CA LEU A 183 1.09 -12.60 16.09
C LEU A 183 2.05 -13.32 17.04
N PRO A 184 2.19 -12.92 18.32
CA PRO A 184 2.93 -13.74 19.25
C PRO A 184 2.22 -15.10 19.35
N ALA A 185 2.99 -16.19 19.22
CA ALA A 185 2.49 -17.52 19.55
C ALA A 185 1.80 -17.42 20.91
N ALA A 186 0.51 -17.78 20.97
CA ALA A 186 -0.24 -17.78 22.21
C ALA A 186 0.59 -18.53 23.26
N ALA A 187 1.01 -17.81 24.30
CA ALA A 187 1.70 -18.41 25.43
C ALA A 187 0.78 -19.50 26.00
N LYS A 188 1.31 -20.71 26.10
CA LYS A 188 0.69 -21.85 26.79
C LYS A 188 0.39 -21.53 28.25
#